data_AF-A0AAV1L6C4-F1
#
_entry.id   AF-A0AAV1L6C4-F1
#
_cell.length_a   1.000
_cell.length_b   1.000
_cell.length_c   1.000
_cell.angle_alpha   90.00
_cell.angle_beta   90.00
_cell.angle_gamma   90.00
#
_symmetry.space_group_name_H-M   'P 1'
#
loop_
_entity.id
_entity.type
_entity.pdbx_description
1 polymer ?
#
loop_
_entity_poly.entity_id
_entity_poly.type
_entity_poly.pdbx_seq_one_letter_code
_entity_poly.pdbx_strand_id
1 'polypeptide(L)' 'MSIVSSIWDFSSSNIVFCKNKIYQMNHAVLVVGYGTFNGQRYWLVKNSWSNRWGNDGYVLMSSRDNNCGVENAPAYVLI' A
#
# COMPACT_ATOMS: atom_id res chain seq x y z
N MET A 1 4.17 10.26 1.66
CA MET A 1 3.14 9.77 2.59
C MET A 1 1.83 9.72 1.83
N SER A 2 1.11 8.60 1.91
CA SER A 2 -0.20 8.41 1.28
C SER A 2 -1.19 7.88 2.31
N ILE A 3 -2.45 8.30 2.22
CA ILE A 3 -3.52 7.69 3.02
C ILE A 3 -4.08 6.51 2.22
N VAL A 4 -4.33 5.40 2.89
CA VAL A 4 -4.82 4.14 2.34
C VAL A 4 -5.92 3.58 3.25
N SER A 5 -6.59 2.54 2.80
CA SER A 5 -7.47 1.76 3.67
C SER A 5 -6.69 0.85 4.62
N SER A 6 -7.15 0.73 5.87
CA SER A 6 -6.57 -0.17 6.88
C SER A 6 -6.93 -1.65 6.70
N ILE A 7 -7.82 -1.99 5.76
CA ILE A 7 -8.29 -3.36 5.52
C ILE A 7 -7.52 -3.98 4.35
N TRP A 8 -6.43 -4.66 4.71
CA TRP A 8 -5.51 -5.34 3.81
C TRP A 8 -5.92 -6.79 3.59
N ASP A 9 -6.02 -7.21 2.34
CA ASP A 9 -6.27 -8.60 1.97
C ASP A 9 -4.97 -9.33 1.65
N PHE A 10 -4.49 -10.11 2.62
CA PHE A 10 -3.29 -10.94 2.53
C PHE A 10 -3.56 -12.33 1.93
N SER A 11 -4.76 -12.63 1.44
CA SER A 11 -5.07 -13.93 0.82
C SER A 11 -4.27 -14.18 -0.47
N SER A 12 -3.78 -13.13 -1.12
CA SER A 12 -2.92 -13.19 -2.30
C SER A 12 -1.46 -13.26 -1.86
N SER A 13 -0.75 -14.29 -2.29
CA SER A 13 0.47 -14.75 -1.62
C SER A 13 1.68 -13.83 -1.70
N ASN A 14 1.60 -12.66 -2.37
CA ASN A 14 2.73 -11.72 -2.48
C ASN A 14 2.33 -10.25 -2.73
N ILE A 15 1.21 -9.98 -3.39
CA ILE A 15 0.72 -8.61 -3.67
C ILE A 15 -0.63 -8.42 -3.01
N VAL A 16 -0.73 -7.43 -2.15
CA VAL A 16 -1.89 -7.13 -1.32
C VAL A 16 -2.90 -6.27 -2.06
N PHE A 17 -4.18 -6.63 -1.92
CA PHE A 17 -5.33 -5.87 -2.38
C PHE A 17 -6.14 -5.34 -1.19
N CYS A 18 -6.96 -4.31 -1.39
CA CYS A 18 -7.93 -3.88 -0.39
C CYS A 18 -9.35 -4.24 -0.84
N LYS A 19 -10.19 -4.64 0.12
CA LYS A 19 -11.62 -4.92 -0.12
C LYS A 19 -12.50 -3.66 -0.12
N ASN A 20 -11.95 -2.53 0.32
CA ASN A 20 -12.67 -1.28 0.48
C ASN A 20 -12.66 -0.42 -0.80
N LYS A 21 -13.60 0.52 -0.87
CA LYS A 21 -13.68 1.50 -1.96
C LYS A 21 -12.56 2.52 -1.84
N ILE A 22 -12.16 3.11 -2.97
CA ILE A 22 -11.02 4.05 -3.04
C ILE A 22 -11.20 5.29 -2.15
N TYR A 23 -12.42 5.68 -1.79
CA TYR A 23 -12.71 6.83 -0.92
C TYR A 23 -12.83 6.48 0.58
N GLN A 24 -12.64 5.21 0.96
CA GLN A 24 -12.72 4.74 2.35
C GLN A 24 -11.31 4.58 2.97
N MET A 25 -10.51 5.62 2.83
CA MET A 25 -9.14 5.68 3.37
C MET A 25 -9.16 6.19 4.80
N ASN A 26 -8.38 5.56 5.68
CA ASN A 26 -8.36 5.87 7.13
C ASN A 26 -7.00 5.65 7.79
N HIS A 27 -5.98 5.20 7.06
CA HIS A 27 -4.67 4.86 7.60
C HIS A 27 -3.57 5.47 6.74
N ALA A 28 -2.60 6.13 7.35
CA ALA A 28 -1.52 6.75 6.59
C ALA A 28 -0.27 5.86 6.56
N VAL A 29 0.31 5.72 5.37
CA VAL A 29 1.48 4.89 5.11
C VAL A 29 2.49 5.66 4.25
N LEU A 30 3.68 5.08 4.07
CA LEU A 30 4.70 5.64 3.20
C LEU A 30 4.96 4.71 2.01
N VAL A 31 4.66 5.18 0.80
CA VAL A 31 5.18 4.57 -0.41
C VAL A 31 6.67 4.88 -0.49
N VAL A 32 7.52 3.85 -0.55
CA VAL A 32 8.99 3.97 -0.58
C VAL A 32 9.59 3.44 -1.88
N GLY A 33 8.78 2.83 -2.75
CA GLY A 33 9.22 2.31 -4.03
C GLY A 33 8.06 1.76 -4.85
N TYR A 34 8.38 1.29 -6.04
CA TYR A 34 7.44 0.67 -6.97
C TYR A 34 8.17 -0.35 -7.83
N GLY A 35 7.42 -1.25 -8.47
CA GLY A 35 8.01 -2.23 -9.37
C GLY A 35 7.00 -3.17 -9.99
N THR A 36 7.50 -4.27 -10.54
CA THR A 36 6.71 -5.34 -11.12
C THR A 36 7.15 -6.66 -10.52
N PHE A 37 6.19 -7.48 -10.06
CA PHE A 37 6.43 -8.82 -9.54
C PHE A 37 5.49 -9.79 -10.26
N ASN A 38 6.04 -10.80 -10.94
CA ASN A 38 5.27 -11.78 -11.73
C ASN A 38 4.23 -11.13 -12.68
N GLY A 39 4.62 -10.07 -13.39
CA GLY A 39 3.76 -9.34 -14.33
C GLY A 39 2.75 -8.38 -13.70
N GLN A 40 2.71 -8.27 -12.36
CA GLN A 40 1.81 -7.38 -11.64
C GLN A 40 2.58 -6.17 -11.07
N ARG A 41 2.06 -4.96 -11.34
CA ARG A 41 2.64 -3.72 -10.83
C ARG A 41 2.27 -3.50 -9.37
N TYR A 42 3.24 -3.05 -8.57
CA TYR A 42 3.06 -2.82 -7.13
C TYR A 42 3.66 -1.50 -6.66
N TRP A 43 3.11 -1.01 -5.55
CA TRP A 43 3.72 -0.03 -4.65
C TRP A 43 4.39 -0.76 -3.49
N LEU A 44 5.65 -0.46 -3.20
CA LEU A 44 6.31 -0.91 -1.98
C LEU A 44 5.93 0.06 -0.86
N VAL A 45 5.21 -0.45 0.12
CA VAL A 45 4.62 0.35 1.19
C VAL A 45 5.28 0.00 2.51
N LYS A 46 5.81 1.01 3.20
CA LYS A 46 6.27 0.95 4.59
C LYS A 46 5.12 1.28 5.52
N ASN A 47 4.86 0.41 6.50
CA ASN A 47 3.85 0.61 7.52
C ASN A 47 4.47 0.98 8.89
N SER A 48 3.61 1.33 9.85
CA SER A 48 3.97 1.77 11.20
C SER A 48 3.52 0.79 12.29
N TRP A 49 3.30 -0.48 11.96
CA TRP A 49 2.75 -1.52 12.85
C TRP A 49 3.80 -2.53 13.32
N SER A 50 5.01 -2.05 13.68
CA SER A 50 6.18 -2.89 13.98
C SER A 50 6.75 -3.61 12.75
N ASN A 51 8.00 -4.07 12.87
CA ASN A 51 8.65 -4.91 11.87
C ASN A 51 8.06 -6.32 11.82
N ARG A 52 7.34 -6.76 12.85
CA ARG A 52 6.66 -8.06 12.87
C ARG A 52 5.44 -8.15 11.96
N TRP A 53 4.98 -7.01 11.42
CA TRP A 53 3.85 -6.98 10.51
C TRP A 53 4.30 -7.04 9.06
N GLY A 54 3.61 -7.84 8.24
CA GLY A 54 3.97 -8.01 6.82
C GLY A 54 5.35 -8.63 6.65
N ASN A 55 6.10 -8.15 5.67
CA ASN A 55 7.49 -8.54 5.43
C ASN A 55 8.41 -7.45 6.01
N ASP A 56 8.86 -7.64 7.24
CA ASP A 56 9.70 -6.68 7.98
C ASP A 56 9.12 -5.26 8.09
N GLY A 57 7.79 -5.14 8.21
CA GLY A 57 7.08 -3.86 8.26
C GLY A 57 6.64 -3.33 6.89
N TYR A 58 6.83 -4.10 5.82
CA TYR A 58 6.51 -3.72 4.44
C TYR A 58 5.50 -4.64 3.78
N VAL A 59 4.82 -4.13 2.75
CA VAL A 59 4.01 -4.93 1.83
C VAL A 59 4.21 -4.48 0.40
N LEU A 60 4.02 -5.40 -0.53
CA LEU A 60 3.77 -5.06 -1.94
C LEU A 60 2.26 -4.87 -2.07
N MET A 61 1.82 -3.64 -2.33
CA MET A 61 0.42 -3.33 -2.60
C MET A 61 0.21 -3.26 -4.10
N SER A 62 -0.86 -3.85 -4.65
CA SER A 62 -1.17 -3.69 -6.07
C SER A 62 -1.27 -2.20 -6.42
N SER A 63 -0.65 -1.77 -7.52
CA SER A 63 -0.81 -0.40 -8.04
C SER A 63 -1.96 -0.29 -9.05
N ARG A 64 -2.70 -1.38 -9.27
CA ARG A 64 -3.78 -1.44 -10.24
C ARG A 64 -5.02 -0.75 -9.69
N ASP A 65 -5.71 0.01 -10.53
CA ASP A 65 -7.04 0.58 -10.26
C ASP A 65 -7.11 1.42 -8.96
N ASN A 66 -6.01 2.13 -8.62
CA ASN A 66 -5.86 2.91 -7.39
C ASN A 66 -6.29 2.11 -6.14
N ASN A 67 -5.80 0.86 -6.08
CA ASN A 67 -6.05 -0.04 -4.97
C ASN A 67 -5.79 0.65 -3.62
N CYS A 68 -6.69 0.41 -2.67
CA CYS A 68 -6.68 1.03 -1.34
C CYS A 68 -6.78 2.57 -1.31
N GLY A 69 -6.95 3.25 -2.45
CA GLY A 69 -6.98 4.72 -2.53
C GLY A 69 -5.62 5.38 -2.37
N VAL A 70 -4.52 4.63 -2.56
CA VAL A 70 -3.14 5.09 -2.30
C VAL A 70 -2.72 6.34 -3.09
N GLU A 71 -3.37 6.60 -4.22
CA GLU A 71 -3.09 7.73 -5.11
C GLU A 71 -4.00 8.94 -4.86
N ASN A 72 -4.95 8.87 -3.93
CA ASN A 72 -5.94 9.96 -3.71
C ASN A 72 -5.37 11.15 -2.93
N ALA A 73 -4.47 10.91 -1.99
CA ALA A 73 -3.90 11.95 -1.12
C ALA A 73 -2.39 11.76 -0.92
N PRO A 74 -1.57 11.79 -2.00
CA PRO A 74 -0.13 11.73 -1.88
C PRO A 74 0.41 13.07 -1.39
N ALA A 75 1.33 13.02 -0.43
CA ALA A 75 2.07 14.17 0.08
C ALA A 75 3.56 13.84 0.16
N TYR A 76 4.40 14.82 -0.17
CA TYR A 76 5.85 14.74 -0.05
C TYR A 76 6.40 16.07 0.49
N VAL A 77 7.59 16.02 1.08
CA VAL A 77 8.25 17.19 1.65
C VAL A 77 9.22 17.76 0.62
N LEU A 78 9.26 19.09 0.50
CA LEU A 78 10.28 19.82 -0.25
C LEU A 78 11.36 20.31 0.72
N ILE A 79 12.62 20.26 0.29
CA ILE A 79 13.80 20.73 1.02
C ILE A 79 14.49 21.85 0.26
#